data_AF-A0AAU3NZ60-F1
#
_entry.id   AF-A0AAU3NZ60-F1
#
_cell.length_a   1.000
_cell.length_b   1.000
_cell.length_c   1.000
_cell.angle_alpha   90.00
_cell.angle_beta   90.00
_cell.angle_gamma   90.00
#
_symmetry.space_group_name_H-M   'P 1'
#
loop_
_entity.id
_entity.type
_entity.pdbx_description
1 polymer ?
#
loop_
_entity_poly.entity_id
_entity_poly.type
_entity_poly.pdbx_seq_one_letter_code
_entity_poly.pdbx_strand_id
1 'polypeptide(L)'
;MPQPRRLGRIEEIAHALGYQRHAIENLGRVGTRLVYGRDDGPQARRRAELTIARLREGGPLLPAIEPPPPPPPSVPPPAPAQAPPRQRSRPLAAPPPPPPLFPPRPSQPPGPPSAPSNAPTS
;
A
#
# COMPACT_ATOMS: atom_id res chain seq x y z
N MET A 1 24.50 28.11 -2.11
CA MET A 1 23.63 26.97 -1.72
C MET A 1 22.58 26.80 -2.81
N PRO A 2 22.65 25.75 -3.65
CA PRO A 2 21.57 25.45 -4.60
C PRO A 2 20.27 25.22 -3.84
N GLN A 3 19.18 25.86 -4.25
CA GLN A 3 17.90 25.74 -3.54
C GLN A 3 17.39 24.29 -3.61
N PRO A 4 16.97 23.68 -2.47
CA PRO A 4 16.56 22.28 -2.43
C PRO A 4 15.36 21.98 -3.35
N ARG A 5 14.52 22.99 -3.62
CA ARG A 5 13.37 22.87 -4.53
C ARG A 5 13.77 22.59 -5.99
N ARG A 6 14.93 23.07 -6.45
CA ARG A 6 15.37 22.85 -7.84
C ARG A 6 15.82 21.42 -8.08
N LEU A 7 16.54 20.83 -7.11
CA LEU A 7 17.02 19.44 -7.21
C LEU A 7 15.85 18.45 -7.22
N GLY A 8 14.86 18.64 -6.32
CA GLY A 8 13.64 17.83 -6.31
C GLY A 8 12.88 17.89 -7.63
N ARG A 9 12.78 19.08 -8.23
CA ARG A 9 12.09 19.24 -9.52
C ARG A 9 12.80 18.51 -10.67
N ILE A 10 14.13 18.54 -10.71
CA ILE A 10 14.91 17.83 -11.74
C ILE A 10 14.72 16.32 -11.59
N GLU A 11 14.69 15.83 -10.35
CA GLU A 11 14.45 14.42 -10.04
C GLU A 11 13.04 13.97 -10.44
N GLU A 12 12.01 14.79 -10.16
CA GLU A 12 10.64 14.53 -10.62
C GLU A 12 10.56 14.40 -12.16
N ILE A 13 11.20 15.34 -12.87
CA ILE A 13 11.23 15.33 -14.34
C ILE A 13 11.93 14.09 -14.87
N ALA A 14 13.11 13.76 -14.33
CA ALA A 14 13.84 12.57 -14.73
C ALA A 14 13.00 11.31 -14.54
N HIS A 15 12.36 11.17 -13.36
CA HIS A 15 11.54 10.00 -13.04
C HIS A 15 10.28 9.89 -13.92
N ALA A 16 9.63 11.01 -14.25
CA ALA A 16 8.50 11.02 -15.19
C ALA A 16 8.90 10.56 -16.59
N LEU A 17 10.14 10.85 -17.00
CA LEU A 17 10.71 10.42 -18.28
C LEU A 17 11.33 9.00 -18.23
N GLY A 18 11.25 8.30 -17.10
CA GLY A 18 11.80 6.95 -16.95
C GLY A 18 13.30 6.92 -16.69
N TYR A 19 13.84 7.94 -16.04
CA TYR A 19 15.23 7.96 -15.56
C TYR A 19 15.29 7.89 -14.03
N GLN A 20 16.31 7.20 -13.52
CA GLN A 20 16.62 7.10 -12.09
C GLN A 20 17.95 7.78 -11.80
N ARG A 21 18.06 8.45 -10.64
CA ARG A 21 19.32 9.06 -10.20
C ARG A 21 20.25 7.99 -9.66
N HIS A 22 21.45 7.87 -10.23
CA HIS A 22 22.49 6.96 -9.78
C HIS A 22 23.48 7.63 -8.84
N ALA A 23 23.85 8.90 -9.11
CA ALA A 23 24.86 9.59 -8.33
C ALA A 23 24.64 11.10 -8.26
N ILE A 24 25.21 11.71 -7.21
CA ILE A 24 25.37 13.15 -7.03
C ILE A 24 26.85 13.41 -6.83
N GLU A 25 27.46 14.11 -7.78
CA GLU A 25 28.88 14.47 -7.75
C GLU A 25 29.01 15.94 -7.32
N ASN A 26 29.71 16.21 -6.22
CA ASN A 26 30.02 17.57 -5.78
C ASN A 26 31.33 18.04 -6.42
N LEU A 27 31.25 18.99 -7.35
CA LEU A 27 32.38 19.56 -8.08
C LEU A 27 32.97 20.80 -7.36
N GLY A 28 32.74 20.91 -6.06
CA GLY A 28 33.18 22.06 -5.26
C GLY A 28 32.54 23.38 -5.71
N ARG A 29 33.37 24.37 -6.06
CA ARG A 29 32.90 25.72 -6.49
C ARG A 29 32.18 25.71 -7.84
N VAL A 30 32.36 24.66 -8.64
CA VAL A 30 31.76 24.53 -9.98
C VAL A 30 30.28 24.10 -9.89
N GLY A 31 29.86 23.51 -8.78
CA GLY A 31 28.47 23.11 -8.53
C GLY A 31 28.31 21.62 -8.28
N THR A 32 27.11 21.10 -8.56
CA THR A 32 26.74 19.70 -8.35
C THR A 32 26.31 19.08 -9.68
N ARG A 33 26.86 17.92 -10.01
CA ARG A 33 26.48 17.13 -11.17
C ARG A 33 25.60 15.96 -10.74
N LEU A 34 24.47 15.79 -11.40
CA LEU A 34 23.52 14.71 -11.15
C LEU A 34 23.66 13.69 -12.28
N VAL A 35 23.90 12.43 -11.92
CA VAL A 35 24.04 11.33 -12.89
C VAL A 35 22.75 10.53 -12.91
N TYR A 36 22.13 10.46 -14.08
CA TYR A 36 20.88 9.74 -14.31
C TYR A 36 21.11 8.60 -15.32
N GLY A 37 20.40 7.50 -15.11
CA GLY A 37 20.40 6.33 -15.98
C GLY A 37 18.96 5.96 -16.31
N ARG A 38 18.79 5.27 -17.43
CA ARG A 38 17.47 4.87 -17.90
C ARG A 38 16.96 3.71 -17.06
N ASP A 39 15.75 3.83 -16.55
CA ASP A 39 15.05 2.76 -15.87
C ASP A 39 14.23 1.98 -16.92
N ASP A 40 14.71 0.77 -17.25
CA ASP A 40 14.07 -0.13 -18.22
C ASP A 40 12.92 -0.95 -17.61
N GLY A 41 12.53 -0.65 -16.36
CA GLY A 41 11.40 -1.29 -15.71
C GLY A 41 10.08 -1.06 -16.47
N PRO A 42 9.17 -2.05 -16.49
CA PRO A 42 7.90 -1.94 -17.23
C PRO A 42 7.04 -0.76 -16.74
N GLN A 43 7.12 -0.44 -15.45
CA GLN A 43 6.41 0.70 -14.86
C GLN A 43 7.01 2.04 -15.28
N ALA A 44 8.35 2.15 -15.31
CA ALA A 44 9.05 3.36 -15.74
C ALA A 44 8.80 3.65 -17.23
N ARG A 45 8.82 2.61 -18.06
CA ARG A 45 8.46 2.70 -19.47
C ARG A 45 7.02 3.20 -19.66
N ARG A 46 6.04 2.59 -18.99
CA ARG A 46 4.64 3.03 -19.07
C ARG A 46 4.47 4.49 -18.65
N ARG A 47 5.16 4.90 -17.59
CA ARG A 47 5.14 6.30 -17.11
C ARG A 47 5.77 7.26 -18.13
N ALA A 48 6.90 6.90 -18.73
CA ALA A 48 7.54 7.69 -19.77
C ALA A 48 6.63 7.84 -21.00
N GLU A 49 6.00 6.76 -21.45
CA GLU A 49 5.05 6.76 -22.57
C GLU A 49 3.86 7.68 -22.30
N LEU A 50 3.25 7.59 -21.11
CA LEU A 50 2.16 8.49 -20.69
C LEU A 50 2.60 9.96 -20.62
N THR A 51 3.79 10.21 -20.09
CA THR A 51 4.36 11.56 -20.00
C THR A 51 4.59 12.14 -21.39
N ILE A 52 5.15 11.35 -22.31
CA ILE A 52 5.36 11.75 -23.71
C ILE A 52 4.02 12.00 -24.41
N ALA A 53 3.02 11.15 -24.20
CA ALA A 53 1.68 11.34 -24.78
C ALA A 53 1.07 12.67 -24.34
N ARG A 54 1.13 12.97 -23.04
CA ARG A 54 0.64 14.24 -22.50
C ARG A 54 1.39 15.46 -23.05
N LEU A 55 2.72 15.38 -23.17
CA LEU A 55 3.51 16.46 -23.77
C LEU A 55 3.12 16.71 -25.23
N ARG A 56 2.83 15.65 -25.99
CA ARG A 56 2.37 15.76 -27.38
C ARG A 56 1.00 16.43 -27.49
N GLU A 57 0.15 16.25 -26.49
CA GLU A 57 -1.15 16.92 -26.36
C GLU A 57 -1.01 18.38 -25.85
N GLY A 58 0.21 18.86 -25.58
CA GLY A 58 0.46 20.19 -25.02
C GLY A 58 0.19 20.28 -23.51
N GLY A 59 0.00 19.15 -22.84
CA GLY A 59 -0.24 19.06 -21.40
C GLY A 59 1.03 19.20 -20.54
N PRO A 60 0.87 19.31 -19.20
CA PRO A 60 1.99 19.56 -18.30
C PRO A 60 2.93 18.35 -18.16
N LEU A 61 4.24 18.61 -18.22
CA LEU A 61 5.30 17.57 -18.11
C LEU A 61 5.19 16.71 -16.85
N LEU A 62 4.80 17.31 -15.74
CA LEU A 62 4.59 16.62 -14.49
C LEU A 62 3.09 16.58 -14.17
N PRO A 63 2.60 15.50 -13.55
CA PRO A 63 1.24 15.52 -13.01
C PRO A 63 1.07 16.75 -12.12
N ALA A 64 -0.11 17.36 -12.17
CA ALA A 64 -0.44 18.41 -11.22
C ALA A 64 -0.14 17.86 -9.81
N ILE A 65 0.69 18.58 -9.05
CA ILE A 65 0.84 18.29 -7.63
C ILE A 65 -0.57 18.43 -7.07
N GLU A 66 -1.19 17.30 -6.73
CA GLU A 66 -2.46 17.32 -6.03
C GLU A 66 -2.22 18.18 -4.78
N PRO A 67 -3.02 19.23 -4.54
CA PRO A 67 -2.90 19.96 -3.29
C PRO A 67 -2.97 18.95 -2.15
N PRO A 68 -2.13 19.07 -1.10
CA PRO A 68 -2.17 18.12 -0.01
C PRO A 68 -3.61 18.01 0.50
N PRO A 69 -4.09 16.79 0.83
CA PRO A 69 -5.44 16.62 1.32
C PRO A 69 -5.67 17.58 2.50
N PRO A 70 -6.87 18.17 2.64
CA PRO A 70 -7.15 19.05 3.75
C PRO A 70 -6.83 18.32 5.07
N PRO A 71 -6.34 19.04 6.11
CA PRO A 71 -6.09 18.42 7.40
C PRO A 71 -7.37 17.72 7.89
N PRO A 72 -7.27 16.56 8.55
CA PRO A 72 -8.43 15.92 9.13
C PRO A 72 -9.15 16.91 10.07
N PRO A 73 -10.49 16.83 10.18
CA PRO A 73 -11.22 17.68 11.11
C PRO A 73 -10.63 17.52 12.53
N SER A 74 -10.35 18.65 13.18
CA SER A 74 -9.83 18.64 14.55
C SER A 74 -10.82 17.89 15.45
N VAL A 75 -10.34 16.82 16.09
CA VAL A 75 -11.12 16.11 17.10
C VAL A 75 -11.43 17.12 18.23
N PRO A 76 -12.70 17.31 18.63
CA PRO A 76 -13.02 18.19 19.74
C PRO A 76 -12.26 17.73 21.00
N PRO A 77 -11.85 18.66 21.87
CA PRO A 77 -11.13 18.30 23.09
C PRO A 77 -11.97 17.30 23.90
N PRO A 78 -11.34 16.29 24.52
CA PRO A 78 -12.05 15.33 25.36
C PRO A 78 -12.79 16.08 26.47
N ALA A 79 -14.07 15.75 26.66
CA ALA A 79 -14.87 16.27 27.75
C ALA A 79 -14.19 15.92 29.10
N PRO A 80 -14.30 16.78 30.12
CA PRO A 80 -13.78 16.48 31.45
C PRO A 80 -14.38 15.16 31.94
N ALA A 81 -13.51 14.28 32.47
CA ALA A 81 -13.90 12.99 33.00
C ALA A 81 -14.98 13.17 34.08
N GLN A 82 -16.18 12.63 33.85
CA GLN A 82 -17.17 12.52 34.91
C GLN A 82 -16.62 11.60 36.01
N ALA A 83 -16.78 12.05 37.26
CA ALA A 83 -16.37 11.29 38.44
C ALA A 83 -16.99 9.88 38.40
N PRO A 84 -16.23 8.84 38.78
CA PRO A 84 -16.72 7.48 38.68
C PRO A 84 -17.92 7.27 39.62
N PRO A 85 -19.01 6.64 39.15
CA PRO A 85 -20.07 6.19 40.04
C PRO A 85 -19.51 5.10 40.98
N ARG A 86 -19.81 5.23 42.28
CA ARG A 86 -19.44 4.24 43.30
C ARG A 86 -19.90 2.85 42.87
N GLN A 87 -18.94 1.97 42.59
CA GLN A 87 -19.20 0.56 42.29
C GLN A 87 -19.84 -0.11 43.53
N ARG A 88 -21.11 -0.50 43.42
CA ARG A 88 -21.62 -1.59 44.24
C ARG A 88 -21.02 -2.88 43.69
N SER A 89 -20.33 -3.61 44.54
CA SER A 89 -19.70 -4.90 44.26
C SER A 89 -20.71 -5.85 43.62
N ARG A 90 -20.56 -6.08 42.30
CA ARG A 90 -21.26 -7.13 41.57
C ARG A 90 -20.34 -8.36 41.57
N PRO A 91 -20.83 -9.57 41.89
CA PRO A 91 -20.00 -10.78 41.88
C PRO A 91 -19.35 -10.97 40.50
N LEU A 92 -18.06 -11.30 40.49
CA LEU A 92 -17.32 -11.58 39.25
C LEU A 92 -18.03 -12.69 38.48
N ALA A 93 -18.37 -12.40 37.22
CA ALA A 93 -18.74 -13.42 36.27
C ALA A 93 -17.59 -14.43 36.17
N ALA A 94 -17.92 -15.73 36.22
CA ALA A 94 -16.96 -16.79 36.00
C ALA A 94 -16.25 -16.58 34.65
N PRO A 95 -14.95 -16.92 34.55
CA PRO A 95 -14.24 -16.86 33.29
C PRO A 95 -14.96 -17.73 32.24
N PRO A 96 -14.91 -17.35 30.95
CA PRO A 96 -15.44 -18.20 29.88
C PRO A 96 -14.74 -19.57 29.91
N PRO A 97 -15.44 -20.66 29.53
CA PRO A 97 -14.82 -21.97 29.43
C PRO A 97 -13.69 -21.95 28.38
N PRO A 98 -12.63 -22.77 28.55
CA PRO A 98 -11.58 -22.89 27.55
C PRO A 98 -12.12 -23.45 26.23
N PRO A 99 -11.46 -23.16 25.09
CA PRO A 99 -11.83 -23.74 23.81
C PRO A 99 -11.71 -25.28 23.83
N PRO A 100 -12.54 -26.01 23.06
CA PRO A 100 -12.42 -27.46 22.96
C PRO A 100 -11.10 -27.87 22.30
N LEU A 101 -10.34 -28.74 22.98
CA LEU A 101 -9.06 -29.29 22.52
C LEU A 101 -9.24 -30.52 21.60
N PHE A 102 -10.14 -30.47 20.62
CA PHE A 102 -10.28 -31.60 19.70
C PHE A 102 -9.41 -31.38 18.45
N PRO A 103 -8.56 -32.35 18.06
CA PRO A 103 -7.89 -32.30 16.78
C PRO A 103 -8.94 -32.34 15.64
N PRO A 104 -8.63 -31.77 14.46
CA PRO A 104 -9.49 -31.91 13.30
C PRO A 104 -9.71 -33.41 13.01
N ARG A 105 -10.96 -33.82 12.80
CA ARG A 105 -11.26 -35.18 12.35
C ARG A 105 -10.55 -35.41 11.01
N PRO A 106 -9.87 -36.56 10.82
CA PRO A 106 -9.38 -36.93 9.51
C PRO A 106 -10.58 -37.05 8.55
N SER A 107 -10.47 -36.38 7.40
CA SER A 107 -11.42 -36.51 6.30
C SER A 107 -11.55 -37.99 5.93
N GLN A 108 -12.74 -38.57 6.10
CA GLN A 108 -13.01 -39.90 5.56
C GLN A 108 -12.85 -39.84 4.03
N PRO A 109 -12.10 -40.76 3.42
CA PRO A 109 -12.12 -40.89 1.96
C PRO A 109 -13.53 -41.29 1.49
N PRO A 110 -13.93 -40.89 0.28
CA PRO A 110 -15.18 -41.35 -0.30
C PRO A 110 -15.20 -42.88 -0.34
N GLY A 111 -16.32 -43.48 0.09
CA GLY A 111 -16.53 -44.92 0.03
C GLY A 111 -16.49 -45.43 -1.43
N PRO A 112 -16.20 -46.72 -1.64
CA PRO A 112 -16.18 -47.30 -2.98
C PRO A 112 -17.56 -47.16 -3.67
N PRO A 113 -17.60 -47.04 -5.00
CA PRO A 113 -18.85 -47.00 -5.74
C PRO A 113 -19.65 -48.29 -5.52
N SER A 114 -20.96 -48.16 -5.32
CA SER A 114 -21.87 -49.31 -5.23
C SER A 114 -21.79 -50.15 -6.50
N ALA A 115 -21.69 -51.47 -6.36
CA ALA A 115 -21.69 -52.40 -7.48
C ALA A 115 -23.03 -52.33 -8.25
N PRO A 116 -23.01 -52.49 -9.59
CA PRO A 116 -24.22 -52.51 -10.39
C PRO A 116 -25.09 -53.73 -10.03
N SER A 117 -26.37 -53.46 -9.76
CA SER A 117 -27.40 -54.48 -9.59
C SER A 117 -27.69 -55.09 -10.97
N ASN A 118 -27.13 -56.28 -11.24
CA ASN A 118 -27.52 -57.08 -12.40
C ASN A 118 -28.83 -57.79 -12.07
N ALA A 119 -29.96 -57.18 -12.43
CA ALA A 119 -31.22 -57.89 -12.52
C ALA A 119 -31.25 -58.65 -13.86
N PRO A 120 -31.43 -59.99 -13.87
CA PRO A 120 -31.68 -60.72 -15.09
C PRO A 120 -33.13 -60.50 -15.52
N THR A 121 -33.32 -59.84 -16.67
CA THR A 121 -34.56 -59.93 -17.43
C THR A 121 -34.48 -61.15 -18.34
N SER A 122 -35.32 -62.15 -18.10
CA SER A 122 -35.81 -63.07 -19.11
C SER A 122 -37.22 -63.51 -18.78
#